data_AF-A0A835Y1N8-F1
#
_entry.id   AF-A0A835Y1N8-F1
#
_cell.length_a   1.000
_cell.length_b   1.000
_cell.length_c   1.000
_cell.angle_alpha   90.00
_cell.angle_beta   90.00
_cell.angle_gamma   90.00
#
_symmetry.space_group_name_H-M   'P 1'
#
loop_
_entity.id
_entity.type
_entity.pdbx_description
1 polymer ?
#
loop_
_entity_poly.entity_id
_entity_poly.type
_entity_poly.pdbx_seq_one_letter_code
_entity_poly.pdbx_strand_id
1 'polypeptide(L)'
;MVALDPEDGLPTSVFDGSTKYPLHITVFQQRQPDHGSGLYVYPSVEDCLGATQHFPTSSRLAGAARAIAVAWAWNEDNGLPENYGTKKAYDFVRLVELLPLPPSWGLVPTSPARRVRARAPSSQPLRLQGHAASPQSLARAQARTMALEAEVAAMEEQLGLARAVLRS
;
A
#
# COMPACT_ATOMS: atom_id res chain seq x y z
N MET A 1 1.86 -3.26 -4.27
CA MET A 1 0.60 -4.02 -4.15
C MET A 1 0.73 -5.05 -3.04
N VAL A 2 -0.35 -5.28 -2.31
CA VAL A 2 -0.43 -6.26 -1.21
C VAL A 2 -1.70 -7.10 -1.38
N ALA A 3 -1.68 -8.31 -0.85
CA ALA A 3 -2.86 -9.14 -0.65
C ALA A 3 -3.35 -8.97 0.79
N LEU A 4 -4.66 -9.00 1.01
CA LEU A 4 -5.24 -9.07 2.34
C LEU A 4 -5.29 -10.54 2.73
N ASP A 5 -4.47 -10.96 3.69
CA ASP A 5 -4.41 -12.35 4.12
C ASP A 5 -5.78 -12.76 4.66
N PRO A 6 -6.41 -13.84 4.14
CA PRO A 6 -7.75 -14.24 4.56
C PRO A 6 -7.83 -14.71 6.02
N GLU A 7 -6.69 -15.05 6.64
CA GLU A 7 -6.66 -15.55 8.02
C GLU A 7 -6.79 -14.42 9.05
N ASP A 8 -6.07 -13.31 8.84
CA ASP A 8 -5.99 -12.21 9.80
C ASP A 8 -6.33 -10.82 9.23
N GLY A 9 -6.61 -10.74 7.92
CA GLY A 9 -6.92 -9.50 7.22
C GLY A 9 -5.72 -8.58 7.01
N LEU A 10 -4.49 -9.00 7.36
CA LEU A 10 -3.34 -8.13 7.29
C LEU A 10 -2.80 -7.99 5.86
N PRO A 11 -2.33 -6.78 5.48
CA PRO A 11 -1.65 -6.57 4.22
C PRO A 11 -0.37 -7.40 4.17
N THR A 12 -0.29 -8.27 3.18
CA THR A 12 0.80 -9.24 3.03
C THR A 12 1.39 -9.12 1.64
N SER A 13 2.71 -9.26 1.57
CA SER A 13 3.48 -9.25 0.33
C SER A 13 2.90 -10.25 -0.65
N VAL A 14 2.63 -9.75 -1.85
CA VAL A 14 2.14 -10.54 -2.96
C VAL A 14 3.19 -11.50 -3.52
N PHE A 15 4.48 -11.24 -3.29
CA PHE A 15 5.56 -12.01 -3.89
C PHE A 15 5.92 -13.24 -3.07
N ASP A 16 6.16 -13.07 -1.76
CA ASP A 16 6.53 -14.17 -0.87
C ASP A 16 5.33 -14.80 -0.15
N GLY A 17 4.18 -14.10 -0.10
CA GLY A 17 2.99 -14.55 0.59
C GLY A 17 3.12 -14.64 2.12
N SER A 18 4.18 -14.09 2.72
CA SER A 18 4.52 -14.24 4.14
C SER A 18 4.88 -12.93 4.83
N THR A 19 5.50 -11.97 4.13
CA THR A 19 5.91 -10.69 4.71
C THR A 19 4.69 -9.82 4.96
N LYS A 20 4.41 -9.49 6.22
CA LYS A 20 3.26 -8.69 6.63
C LYS A 20 3.63 -7.22 6.81
N TYR A 21 2.71 -6.34 6.42
CA TYR A 21 2.82 -4.88 6.53
C TYR A 21 1.67 -4.33 7.38
N PRO A 22 1.76 -4.39 8.71
CA PRO A 22 0.77 -3.78 9.56
C PRO A 22 0.72 -2.27 9.33
N LEU A 23 -0.48 -1.69 9.36
CA LEU A 23 -0.67 -0.26 9.14
C LEU A 23 0.09 0.56 10.19
N HIS A 24 0.83 1.56 9.72
CA HIS A 24 1.66 2.47 10.52
C HIS A 24 2.83 1.85 11.28
N ILE A 25 3.12 0.56 11.08
CA ILE A 25 4.31 -0.11 11.63
C ILE A 25 5.41 -0.12 10.57
N THR A 26 6.64 0.20 11.00
CA THR A 26 7.82 0.08 10.14
C THR A 26 8.27 -1.37 10.10
N VAL A 27 8.37 -1.91 8.90
CA VAL A 27 8.96 -3.21 8.60
C VAL A 27 10.39 -2.98 8.13
N PHE A 28 11.32 -3.83 8.58
CA PHE A 28 12.70 -3.81 8.16
C PHE A 28 13.07 -5.14 7.51
N GLN A 29 13.73 -5.06 6.35
CA GLN A 29 14.42 -6.17 5.73
C GLN A 29 15.59 -5.62 4.93
N GLN A 30 16.82 -5.97 5.33
CA GLN A 30 18.02 -5.54 4.63
C GLN A 30 17.91 -5.82 3.13
N ARG A 31 18.08 -4.80 2.29
CA ARG A 31 18.16 -5.00 0.84
C ARG A 31 19.45 -5.74 0.50
N GLN A 32 19.37 -6.72 -0.40
CA GLN A 32 20.54 -7.40 -0.94
C GLN A 32 20.66 -7.09 -2.43
N PRO A 33 21.89 -7.07 -2.98
CA PRO A 33 22.06 -7.18 -4.42
C PRO A 33 21.45 -8.50 -4.92
N ASP A 34 21.08 -8.55 -6.20
CA ASP A 34 20.59 -9.74 -6.89
C ASP A 34 19.21 -10.28 -6.46
N HIS A 35 18.30 -9.39 -6.04
CA HIS A 35 16.91 -9.75 -5.67
C HIS A 35 16.77 -10.70 -4.46
N GLY A 36 17.83 -10.94 -3.70
CA GLY A 36 17.84 -11.90 -2.60
C GLY A 36 16.98 -11.51 -1.39
N SER A 37 16.74 -10.21 -1.19
CA SER A 37 15.88 -9.67 -0.13
C SER A 37 15.63 -8.17 -0.32
N GLY A 38 14.78 -7.61 0.52
CA GLY A 38 14.45 -6.19 0.56
C GLY A 38 12.98 -5.96 0.32
N LEU A 39 12.52 -4.78 0.75
CA LEU A 39 11.11 -4.42 0.65
C LEU A 39 10.87 -3.69 -0.67
N TYR A 40 10.16 -4.35 -1.58
CA TYR A 40 9.94 -3.84 -2.93
C TYR A 40 8.77 -2.84 -2.98
N VAL A 41 9.06 -1.66 -3.49
CA VAL A 41 8.10 -0.56 -3.63
C VAL A 41 8.13 -0.05 -5.08
N TYR A 42 6.96 0.24 -5.62
CA TYR A 42 6.85 0.89 -6.93
C TYR A 42 6.86 2.41 -6.75
N PRO A 43 7.55 3.18 -7.61
CA PRO A 43 7.59 4.64 -7.51
C PRO A 43 6.22 5.32 -7.67
N SER A 44 5.31 4.68 -8.41
CA SER A 44 3.99 5.20 -8.71
C SER A 44 2.92 4.11 -8.60
N VAL A 45 1.66 4.54 -8.52
CA VAL A 45 0.50 3.64 -8.55
C VAL A 45 0.40 2.96 -9.92
N GLU A 46 0.69 3.69 -10.98
CA GLU A 46 0.67 3.24 -12.36
C GLU A 46 1.67 2.10 -12.59
N ASP A 47 2.90 2.23 -12.08
CA ASP A 47 3.92 1.18 -12.14
C ASP A 47 3.49 -0.07 -11.35
N CYS A 48 2.93 0.14 -10.15
CA CYS A 48 2.41 -0.93 -9.32
C CYS A 48 1.30 -1.70 -10.01
N LEU A 49 0.40 -0.97 -10.66
CA LEU A 49 -0.73 -1.51 -11.39
C LEU A 49 -0.23 -2.26 -12.65
N GLY A 50 0.66 -1.67 -13.44
CA GLY A 50 1.25 -2.31 -14.63
C GLY A 50 1.91 -3.66 -14.33
N ALA A 51 2.47 -3.83 -13.12
CA ALA A 51 3.11 -5.08 -12.70
C ALA A 51 2.14 -6.17 -12.19
N THR A 52 0.83 -5.91 -12.13
CA THR A 52 -0.18 -6.86 -11.60
C THR A 52 -0.21 -8.22 -12.29
N GLN A 53 0.26 -8.29 -13.54
CA GLN A 53 0.34 -9.50 -14.37
C GLN A 53 1.40 -10.50 -13.88
N HIS A 54 2.34 -10.08 -13.03
CA HIS A 54 3.48 -10.90 -12.59
C HIS A 54 3.26 -11.63 -11.26
N PHE A 55 2.01 -11.73 -10.79
CA PHE A 55 1.72 -12.44 -9.56
C PHE A 55 1.90 -13.96 -9.75
N PRO A 56 2.72 -14.64 -8.94
CA PRO A 56 2.88 -16.07 -9.04
C PRO A 56 1.57 -16.79 -8.68
N THR A 57 0.98 -17.49 -9.65
CA THR A 57 -0.26 -18.26 -9.46
C THR A 57 -0.15 -19.36 -8.40
N SER A 58 1.08 -19.74 -8.04
CA SER A 58 1.40 -20.71 -6.99
C SER A 58 1.38 -20.13 -5.57
N SER A 59 1.24 -18.80 -5.40
CA SER A 59 1.18 -18.20 -4.07
C SER A 59 -0.10 -18.58 -3.33
N ARG A 60 -0.01 -18.85 -2.02
CA ARG A 60 -1.17 -19.11 -1.16
C ARG A 60 -2.20 -17.97 -1.16
N LEU A 61 -1.77 -16.77 -1.55
CA LEU A 61 -2.59 -15.56 -1.63
C LEU A 61 -3.13 -15.29 -3.04
N ALA A 62 -3.08 -16.26 -3.96
CA ALA A 62 -3.53 -16.05 -5.35
C ALA A 62 -5.00 -15.62 -5.47
N GLY A 63 -5.88 -16.15 -4.63
CA GLY A 63 -7.29 -15.78 -4.59
C GLY A 63 -7.64 -14.70 -3.57
N ALA A 64 -6.66 -14.17 -2.83
CA ALA A 64 -6.91 -13.17 -1.80
C ALA A 64 -7.30 -11.82 -2.41
N ALA A 65 -8.12 -11.05 -1.69
CA ALA A 65 -8.43 -9.68 -2.06
C ALA A 65 -7.15 -8.85 -2.08
N ARG A 66 -7.04 -7.92 -3.03
CA ARG A 66 -5.83 -7.14 -3.26
C ARG A 66 -6.09 -5.66 -3.03
N ALA A 67 -5.05 -4.97 -2.57
CA ALA A 67 -5.07 -3.54 -2.30
C ALA A 67 -3.75 -2.89 -2.74
N ILE A 68 -3.80 -1.58 -2.94
CA ILE A 68 -2.63 -0.76 -3.22
C ILE A 68 -2.14 -0.21 -1.88
N ALA A 69 -0.97 -0.68 -1.46
CA ALA A 69 -0.29 -0.17 -0.28
C ALA A 69 0.45 1.13 -0.62
N VAL A 70 0.03 2.24 -0.01
CA VAL A 70 0.76 3.50 -0.03
C VAL A 70 1.72 3.49 1.16
N ALA A 71 3.01 3.65 0.90
CA ALA A 71 4.03 3.45 1.90
C ALA A 71 5.12 4.52 1.83
N TRP A 72 5.74 4.80 2.97
CA TRP A 72 7.04 5.44 3.01
C TRP A 72 8.12 4.37 2.96
N ALA A 73 9.18 4.63 2.20
CA ALA A 73 10.28 3.69 2.05
C ALA A 73 11.62 4.45 2.10
N TRP A 74 12.59 3.92 2.83
CA TRP A 74 13.90 4.56 3.00
C TRP A 74 14.97 3.52 3.35
N ASN A 75 16.22 3.97 3.33
CA ASN A 75 17.40 3.17 3.64
C ASN A 75 18.07 3.74 4.89
N GLU A 76 18.72 2.87 5.70
CA GLU A 76 19.36 3.31 6.95
C GLU A 76 20.44 4.37 6.72
N ASP A 77 21.19 4.17 5.66
CA ASP A 77 22.35 4.97 5.26
C ASP A 77 21.97 6.22 4.43
N ASN A 78 20.67 6.50 4.27
CA ASN A 78 20.16 7.43 3.25
C ASN A 78 20.67 7.11 1.83
N GLY A 79 21.10 5.86 1.59
CA GLY A 79 21.57 5.40 0.29
C GLY A 79 20.45 5.39 -0.75
N LEU A 80 20.83 5.34 -2.02
CA LEU A 80 19.87 5.16 -3.10
C LEU A 80 19.23 3.76 -3.04
N PRO A 81 17.96 3.60 -3.43
CA PRO A 81 17.34 2.29 -3.54
C PRO A 81 17.98 1.45 -4.65
N GLU A 82 17.96 0.14 -4.48
CA GLU A 82 18.33 -0.79 -5.55
C GLU A 82 17.21 -0.87 -6.58
N ASN A 83 17.57 -0.71 -7.86
CA ASN A 83 16.60 -0.71 -8.95
C ASN A 83 16.46 -2.10 -9.56
N TYR A 84 15.22 -2.55 -9.69
CA TYR A 84 14.87 -3.88 -10.18
C TYR A 84 13.76 -3.78 -11.23
N GLY A 85 14.11 -3.32 -12.43
CA GLY A 85 13.13 -2.95 -13.44
C GLY A 85 12.33 -1.72 -12.96
N THR A 86 11.01 -1.87 -12.82
CA THR A 86 10.12 -0.78 -12.37
C THR A 86 9.92 -0.74 -10.86
N LYS A 87 10.39 -1.74 -10.10
CA LYS A 87 10.35 -1.74 -8.63
C LYS A 87 11.69 -1.34 -8.04
N LYS A 88 11.64 -0.75 -6.86
CA LYS A 88 12.79 -0.31 -6.07
C LYS A 88 12.82 -1.08 -4.76
N ALA A 89 13.99 -1.51 -4.30
CA ALA A 89 14.15 -2.17 -3.01
C ALA A 89 14.71 -1.20 -1.97
N TYR A 90 14.10 -1.22 -0.78
CA TYR A 90 14.47 -0.43 0.37
C TYR A 90 14.67 -1.32 1.60
N ASP A 91 15.42 -0.83 2.59
CA ASP A 91 15.60 -1.52 3.87
C ASP A 91 14.35 -1.42 4.74
N PHE A 92 13.74 -0.24 4.78
CA PHE A 92 12.59 0.07 5.62
C PHE A 92 11.39 0.44 4.77
N VAL A 93 10.23 -0.09 5.15
CA VAL A 93 8.93 0.32 4.60
C VAL A 93 7.94 0.50 5.75
N ARG A 94 7.20 1.60 5.71
CA ARG A 94 6.08 1.86 6.61
C ARG A 94 4.82 2.02 5.79
N LEU A 95 3.86 1.13 5.98
CA LEU A 95 2.55 1.25 5.36
C LEU A 95 1.80 2.45 5.96
N VAL A 96 1.38 3.38 5.11
CA VAL A 96 0.67 4.59 5.51
C VAL A 96 -0.82 4.44 5.27
N GLU A 97 -1.20 3.86 4.12
CA GLU A 97 -2.60 3.74 3.70
C GLU A 97 -2.79 2.51 2.80
N LEU A 98 -4.01 1.98 2.79
CA LEU A 98 -4.46 0.98 1.84
C LEU A 98 -5.56 1.57 0.96
N LEU A 99 -5.29 1.66 -0.32
CA LEU A 99 -6.28 2.03 -1.32
C LEU A 99 -6.91 0.76 -1.92
N PRO A 100 -8.21 0.77 -2.20
CA PRO A 100 -8.84 -0.33 -2.92
C PRO A 100 -8.24 -0.45 -4.33
N LEU A 101 -8.23 -1.66 -4.88
CA LEU A 101 -7.94 -1.81 -6.30
C LEU A 101 -9.04 -1.16 -7.14
N PRO A 102 -8.70 -0.45 -8.23
CA PRO A 102 -9.68 0.04 -9.18
C PRO A 102 -10.52 -1.13 -9.74
N PRO A 103 -11.85 -1.01 -9.85
CA PRO A 103 -12.72 -2.08 -10.34
C PRO A 103 -12.33 -2.59 -11.74
N SER A 104 -11.80 -1.70 -12.60
CA SER A 104 -11.32 -2.03 -13.95
C SER A 104 -10.03 -2.87 -13.98
N TRP A 105 -9.35 -3.00 -12.84
CA TRP A 105 -8.08 -3.72 -12.70
C TRP A 105 -8.22 -5.06 -11.96
N GLY A 106 -9.46 -5.45 -11.61
CA GLY A 106 -9.81 -6.73 -10.99
C GLY A 106 -10.46 -7.74 -11.95
N LEU A 107 -10.70 -7.37 -13.21
CA LEU A 107 -11.18 -8.28 -14.25
C LEU A 107 -9.99 -8.99 -14.89
N VAL A 108 -9.39 -9.92 -14.15
CA VAL A 108 -8.80 -11.07 -14.84
C VAL A 108 -9.99 -11.84 -15.42
N PRO A 109 -10.15 -12.00 -16.74
CA PRO A 109 -11.09 -12.96 -17.25
C PRO A 109 -10.60 -14.32 -16.76
N THR A 110 -11.31 -14.90 -15.80
CA THR A 110 -11.25 -16.33 -15.56
C THR A 110 -11.71 -17.00 -16.84
N SER A 111 -10.75 -17.38 -17.69
CA SER A 111 -11.03 -18.09 -18.93
C SER A 111 -11.83 -19.37 -18.60
N PRO A 112 -12.87 -19.69 -19.37
CA PRO A 112 -13.86 -20.69 -18.98
C PRO A 112 -13.40 -22.09 -19.37
N ALA A 113 -12.88 -22.88 -18.44
CA ALA A 113 -12.88 -24.33 -18.56
C ALA A 113 -12.59 -25.02 -17.22
N ARG A 114 -13.65 -25.47 -16.54
CA ARG A 114 -13.83 -26.89 -16.18
C ARG A 114 -15.21 -27.06 -15.54
N ARG A 115 -16.16 -27.62 -16.29
CA ARG A 115 -17.44 -28.09 -15.74
C ARG A 115 -17.14 -29.24 -14.78
N VAL A 116 -17.17 -28.97 -13.49
CA VAL A 116 -17.47 -30.00 -12.49
C VAL A 116 -18.84 -29.64 -11.93
N ARG A 117 -19.82 -30.49 -12.26
CA ARG A 117 -21.13 -30.47 -11.62
C ARG A 117 -20.92 -30.67 -10.12
N ALA A 118 -21.25 -29.67 -9.31
CA ALA A 118 -21.56 -29.88 -7.89
C ALA A 118 -22.42 -28.72 -7.37
N ARG A 119 -23.71 -29.03 -7.19
CA ARG A 119 -24.62 -28.65 -6.10
C ARG A 119 -24.58 -27.19 -5.59
N ALA A 120 -25.68 -26.47 -5.83
CA ALA A 120 -25.99 -25.16 -5.28
C ALA A 120 -25.92 -25.11 -3.74
N PRO A 121 -25.50 -23.96 -3.18
CA PRO A 121 -26.29 -23.36 -2.11
C PRO A 121 -26.52 -21.84 -2.28
N SER A 122 -27.76 -21.47 -1.97
CA SER A 122 -28.27 -20.20 -1.44
C SER A 122 -27.56 -18.88 -1.80
N SER A 123 -28.25 -18.08 -2.62
CA SER A 123 -28.10 -16.64 -2.72
C SER A 123 -28.34 -15.97 -1.36
N GLN A 124 -27.29 -15.41 -0.75
CA GLN A 124 -27.44 -14.32 0.21
C GLN A 124 -26.84 -13.04 -0.38
N PRO A 125 -27.57 -11.91 -0.37
CA PRO A 125 -27.02 -10.65 -0.82
C PRO A 125 -25.97 -10.16 0.18
N LEU A 126 -24.74 -9.92 -0.31
CA LEU A 126 -23.68 -9.22 0.42
C LEU A 126 -24.21 -7.85 0.84
N ARG A 127 -24.52 -7.69 2.13
CA ARG A 127 -24.69 -6.37 2.75
C ARG A 127 -23.30 -5.73 2.85
N LEU A 128 -23.06 -4.69 2.04
CA LEU A 128 -22.01 -3.71 2.32
C LEU A 128 -22.33 -3.07 3.68
N GLN A 129 -21.65 -3.51 4.74
CA GLN A 129 -21.60 -2.76 5.98
C GLN A 129 -20.60 -1.60 5.77
N GLY A 130 -21.14 -0.43 5.44
CA GLY A 130 -20.40 0.81 5.55
C GLY A 130 -19.92 0.95 7.00
N HIS A 131 -18.61 0.85 7.21
CA HIS A 131 -18.00 1.24 8.47
C HIS A 131 -18.20 2.76 8.60
N ALA A 132 -19.25 3.15 9.32
CA ALA A 132 -19.46 4.53 9.72
C ALA A 132 -18.20 4.98 10.49
N ALA A 133 -17.51 5.99 9.95
CA ALA A 133 -16.39 6.63 10.62
C ALA A 133 -16.82 6.98 12.05
N SER A 134 -16.23 6.35 13.05
CA SER A 134 -16.58 6.61 14.44
C SER A 134 -16.34 8.09 14.74
N PRO A 135 -17.13 8.74 15.62
CA PRO A 135 -16.94 10.15 15.98
C PRO A 135 -15.51 10.47 16.45
N GLN A 136 -14.83 9.48 17.05
CA GLN A 136 -13.43 9.57 17.45
C GLN A 136 -12.44 9.60 16.26
N SER A 137 -12.74 8.89 15.18
CA SER A 137 -11.91 8.91 13.95
C SER A 137 -11.99 10.26 13.24
N LEU A 138 -13.19 10.87 13.19
CA LEU A 138 -13.41 12.21 12.64
C LEU A 138 -12.71 13.29 13.49
N ALA A 139 -12.84 13.21 14.81
CA ALA A 139 -12.17 14.16 15.72
C ALA A 139 -10.63 14.11 15.58
N ARG A 140 -10.05 12.91 15.41
CA ARG A 140 -8.60 12.76 15.17
C ARG A 140 -8.17 13.29 13.81
N ALA A 141 -8.97 13.09 12.77
CA ALA A 141 -8.71 13.64 11.44
C ALA A 141 -8.74 15.18 11.46
N GLN A 142 -9.73 15.76 12.14
CA GLN A 142 -9.83 17.22 12.32
C GLN A 142 -8.65 17.78 13.11
N ALA A 143 -8.27 17.16 14.22
CA ALA A 143 -7.11 17.58 15.02
C ALA A 143 -5.80 17.54 14.22
N ARG A 144 -5.62 16.51 13.38
CA ARG A 144 -4.45 16.43 12.47
C ARG A 144 -4.46 17.52 11.42
N THR A 145 -5.64 17.85 10.88
CA THR A 145 -5.79 18.92 9.89
C THR A 145 -5.41 20.26 10.49
N MET A 146 -5.93 20.58 11.68
CA MET A 146 -5.58 21.82 12.39
C MET A 146 -4.08 21.92 12.74
N ALA A 147 -3.46 20.80 13.12
CA ALA A 147 -2.02 20.78 13.41
C ALA A 147 -1.17 21.07 12.16
N LEU A 148 -1.54 20.47 11.02
CA LEU A 148 -0.86 20.71 9.75
C LEU A 148 -1.06 22.15 9.25
N GLU A 149 -2.25 22.72 9.40
CA GLU A 149 -2.52 24.12 9.04
C GLU A 149 -1.67 25.08 9.87
N ALA A 150 -1.50 24.82 11.17
CA ALA A 150 -0.64 25.63 12.02
C ALA A 150 0.85 25.53 11.64
N GLU A 151 1.31 24.33 11.24
CA GLU A 151 2.68 24.12 10.77
C GLU A 151 2.95 24.85 9.46
N VAL A 152 2.01 24.79 8.50
CA VAL A 152 2.10 25.53 7.24
C VAL A 152 2.15 27.04 7.49
N ALA A 153 1.29 27.56 8.38
CA ALA A 153 1.30 28.99 8.71
C ALA A 153 2.64 29.45 9.30
N ALA A 154 3.24 28.65 10.19
CA ALA A 154 4.55 28.95 10.75
C ALA A 154 5.66 28.92 9.68
N MET A 155 5.62 27.96 8.75
CA MET A 155 6.57 27.90 7.64
C MET A 155 6.43 29.09 6.69
N GLU A 156 5.20 29.52 6.40
CA GLU A 156 4.94 30.69 5.55
C GLU A 156 5.44 31.99 6.19
N GLU A 157 5.29 32.14 7.51
CA GLU A 157 5.84 33.26 8.27
C GLU A 157 7.37 33.29 8.19
N GLN A 158 8.03 32.15 8.43
CA GLN A 158 9.48 32.02 8.30
C GLN A 158 9.97 32.35 6.89
N LEU A 159 9.27 31.88 5.87
CA LEU A 159 9.58 32.19 4.47
C LEU A 159 9.39 33.68 4.17
N GLY A 160 8.36 34.32 4.74
CA GLY A 160 8.13 35.76 4.65
C GLY A 160 9.27 36.57 5.24
N LEU A 161 9.74 36.21 6.44
CA LEU A 161 10.87 36.87 7.10
C LEU A 161 12.17 36.68 6.31
N ALA A 162 12.46 35.47 5.84
CA ALA A 162 13.64 35.20 5.01
C ALA A 162 13.62 36.02 3.70
N ARG A 163 12.44 36.14 3.06
CA ARG A 163 12.27 36.98 1.87
C ARG A 163 12.44 38.46 2.17
N ALA A 164 12.04 38.94 3.34
CA ALA A 164 12.23 40.33 3.75
C ALA A 164 13.72 40.67 3.94
N VAL A 165 14.48 39.78 4.60
CA VAL A 165 15.94 39.92 4.80
C VAL A 165 16.70 39.91 3.46
N LEU A 166 16.27 39.11 2.49
CA LEU A 166 16.90 39.04 1.18
C LEU A 166 16.56 40.21 0.25
N ARG A 167 15.58 41.04 0.62
CA ARG A 167 15.15 42.22 -0.14
C ARG A 167 15.65 43.55 0.44
N SER A 168 16.26 43.55 1.62
CA SER A 168 16.96 44.69 2.23
C SER A 168 18.45 44.68 1.89
#